data_AF-A0A1S2PS76-F1
#
_entry.id   AF-A0A1S2PS76-F1
#
_cell.length_a   1.000
_cell.length_b   1.000
_cell.length_c   1.000
_cell.angle_alpha   90.00
_cell.angle_beta   90.00
_cell.angle_gamma   90.00
#
_symmetry.space_group_name_H-M   'P 1'
#
loop_
_entity.id
_entity.type
_entity.pdbx_description
1 polymer ?
#
loop_
_entity_poly.entity_id
_entity_poly.type
_entity_poly.pdbx_seq_one_letter_code
_entity_poly.pdbx_strand_id
1 'polypeptide(L)'
;MTAPIPRDIPDLPAVPGPPLLLPAPVPATAVVAPVRRPVVALFRLLIALAAGGGVALELLLGSPARVLSYFSVQTNILLAVVMLLSAARTWRARRPLPSAVTGATLLYAVITALVYHLLLAHTTPPFSMTGATTAPARWHGQWATLQILHTVIPAAVVLDWLLLTPSARLHLRQAAAWLLYPLAYLAFYLIRAMFLAPSNPARYLYPFLDAGAHGYRGALANALLLGLAIYGLAVLLVALDHTRPTPVRRRV
;
A
#
# COMPACT_ATOMS: atom_id res chain seq x y z
N MET A 1 -48.83 -11.63 63.14
CA MET A 1 -48.64 -13.09 62.99
C MET A 1 -48.89 -13.44 61.53
N THR A 2 -47.83 -13.60 60.73
CA THR A 2 -47.93 -13.99 59.32
C THR A 2 -47.83 -15.51 59.24
N ALA A 3 -48.82 -16.16 58.62
CA ALA A 3 -48.87 -17.61 58.50
C ALA A 3 -47.63 -18.16 57.74
N PRO A 4 -47.04 -19.29 58.17
CA PRO A 4 -45.91 -19.89 57.49
C PRO A 4 -46.33 -20.47 56.13
N ILE A 5 -45.52 -20.23 55.10
CA ILE A 5 -45.75 -20.71 53.74
C ILE A 5 -45.66 -22.25 53.74
N PRO A 6 -46.68 -22.98 53.22
CA PRO A 6 -46.64 -24.44 53.12
C PRO A 6 -45.48 -24.87 52.22
N ARG A 7 -44.56 -25.70 52.73
CA ARG A 7 -43.33 -26.07 52.00
C ARG A 7 -43.46 -27.28 51.09
N ASP A 8 -44.52 -28.07 51.21
CA ASP A 8 -44.59 -29.34 50.48
C ASP A 8 -45.98 -29.49 49.85
N ILE A 9 -46.10 -29.01 48.60
CA ILE A 9 -47.19 -29.46 47.71
C ILE A 9 -46.65 -30.73 47.03
N PRO A 10 -47.20 -31.91 47.35
CA PRO A 10 -46.85 -33.14 46.64
C PRO A 10 -47.26 -32.98 45.16
N ASP A 11 -46.45 -33.47 44.24
CA ASP A 11 -46.72 -33.54 42.79
C ASP A 11 -46.38 -32.31 41.92
N LEU A 12 -45.54 -31.37 42.37
CA LEU A 12 -44.95 -30.39 41.44
C LEU A 12 -43.85 -31.05 40.58
N PRO A 13 -43.94 -31.01 39.23
CA PRO A 13 -42.87 -31.49 38.38
C PRO A 13 -41.59 -30.68 38.63
N ALA A 14 -40.45 -31.36 38.69
CA ALA A 14 -39.16 -30.71 38.93
C ALA A 14 -38.94 -29.59 37.90
N VAL A 15 -38.76 -28.36 38.37
CA VAL A 15 -38.42 -27.23 37.51
C VAL A 15 -37.11 -27.58 36.80
N PRO A 16 -37.07 -27.61 35.46
CA PRO A 16 -35.84 -27.88 34.74
C PRO A 16 -34.75 -26.93 35.23
N GLY A 17 -33.60 -27.48 35.63
CA GLY A 17 -32.46 -26.66 36.05
C GLY A 17 -32.12 -25.63 34.95
N PRO A 18 -31.66 -24.43 35.30
CA PRO A 18 -31.33 -23.42 34.31
C PRO A 18 -30.33 -24.02 33.30
N PRO A 19 -30.58 -23.86 31.99
CA PRO A 19 -29.68 -24.41 30.99
C PRO A 19 -28.27 -23.88 31.22
N LEU A 20 -27.28 -24.77 31.20
CA LEU A 20 -25.88 -24.39 31.24
C LEU A 20 -25.56 -23.59 29.98
N LEU A 21 -25.57 -22.25 30.10
CA LEU A 21 -25.17 -21.36 29.04
C LEU A 21 -23.66 -21.50 28.85
N LEU A 22 -23.24 -22.26 27.83
CA LEU A 22 -21.85 -22.31 27.41
C LEU A 22 -21.43 -20.87 27.04
N PRO A 23 -20.25 -20.39 27.48
CA PRO A 23 -19.76 -19.08 27.07
C PRO A 23 -19.63 -19.05 25.55
N ALA A 24 -20.53 -18.34 24.88
CA ALA A 24 -20.41 -18.11 23.45
C ALA A 24 -19.12 -17.29 23.23
N PRO A 25 -18.21 -17.71 22.33
CA PRO A 25 -17.01 -16.94 22.03
C PRO A 25 -17.40 -15.72 21.20
N VAL A 26 -18.02 -14.73 21.85
CA VAL A 26 -18.31 -13.43 21.24
C VAL A 26 -16.96 -12.73 21.11
N PRO A 27 -16.44 -12.51 19.89
CA PRO A 27 -15.15 -11.86 19.74
C PRO A 27 -15.25 -10.47 20.36
N ALA A 28 -14.25 -10.05 21.14
CA ALA A 28 -14.25 -8.75 21.83
C ALA A 28 -14.58 -7.55 20.91
N THR A 29 -14.34 -7.68 19.60
CA THR A 29 -14.73 -6.69 18.59
C THR A 29 -16.25 -6.49 18.42
N ALA A 30 -17.09 -7.42 18.87
CA ALA A 30 -18.55 -7.30 18.82
C ALA A 30 -19.12 -6.43 19.97
N VAL A 31 -18.32 -6.20 21.02
CA VAL A 31 -18.73 -5.43 22.21
C VAL A 31 -18.20 -3.99 22.15
N VAL A 32 -17.24 -3.69 21.28
CA VAL A 32 -16.68 -2.33 21.12
C VAL A 32 -17.49 -1.54 20.10
N ALA A 33 -18.02 -0.39 20.53
CA ALA A 33 -18.75 0.53 19.66
C ALA A 33 -17.86 1.00 18.47
N PRO A 34 -18.38 1.01 17.23
CA PRO A 34 -17.62 1.49 16.07
C PRO A 34 -17.32 2.99 16.20
N VAL A 35 -16.05 3.35 16.41
CA VAL A 35 -15.62 4.76 16.44
C VAL A 35 -15.26 5.22 15.03
N ARG A 36 -16.00 6.19 14.50
CA ARG A 36 -15.67 6.84 13.22
C ARG A 36 -14.46 7.76 13.38
N ARG A 37 -13.57 7.75 12.40
CA ARG A 37 -12.39 8.65 12.35
C ARG A 37 -12.42 9.49 11.06
N PRO A 38 -13.26 10.54 11.01
CA PRO A 38 -13.50 11.30 9.78
C PRO A 38 -12.23 11.98 9.24
N VAL A 39 -11.37 12.49 10.12
CA VAL A 39 -10.10 13.13 9.73
C VAL A 39 -9.16 12.14 9.05
N VAL A 40 -9.01 10.92 9.59
CA VAL A 40 -8.19 9.86 8.98
C VAL A 40 -8.77 9.42 7.64
N ALA A 41 -10.10 9.30 7.55
CA ALA A 41 -10.77 8.96 6.30
C ALA A 41 -10.56 10.05 5.24
N LEU A 42 -10.65 11.33 5.61
CA LEU A 42 -10.39 12.45 4.71
C LEU A 42 -8.94 12.46 4.24
N PHE A 43 -7.98 12.29 5.15
CA PHE A 43 -6.56 12.21 4.80
C PHE A 43 -6.27 11.11 3.77
N ARG A 44 -6.79 9.89 4.00
CA ARG A 44 -6.67 8.77 3.05
C ARG A 44 -7.36 9.05 1.72
N LEU A 45 -8.50 9.73 1.74
CA LEU A 45 -9.20 10.13 0.52
C LEU A 45 -8.38 11.14 -0.29
N LEU A 46 -7.75 12.12 0.37
CA LEU A 46 -6.87 13.10 -0.29
C LEU A 46 -5.67 12.42 -0.94
N ILE A 47 -5.04 11.44 -0.28
CA ILE A 47 -3.97 10.64 -0.89
C ILE A 47 -4.49 9.91 -2.14
N ALA A 48 -5.67 9.29 -2.05
CA ALA A 48 -6.26 8.58 -3.17
C ALA A 48 -6.56 9.48 -4.37
N LEU A 49 -7.13 10.67 -4.12
CA LEU A 49 -7.44 11.65 -5.14
C LEU A 49 -6.16 12.23 -5.77
N ALA A 50 -5.13 12.51 -4.99
CA ALA A 50 -3.85 12.99 -5.49
C ALA A 50 -3.16 11.95 -6.38
N ALA A 51 -3.14 10.68 -5.95
CA ALA A 51 -2.56 9.58 -6.74
C ALA A 51 -3.33 9.35 -8.04
N GLY A 52 -4.67 9.28 -7.97
CA GLY A 52 -5.52 9.12 -9.14
C GLY A 52 -5.42 10.30 -10.11
N GLY A 53 -5.45 11.53 -9.60
CA GLY A 53 -5.32 12.75 -10.40
C GLY A 53 -3.97 12.88 -11.08
N GLY A 54 -2.88 12.57 -10.37
CA GLY A 54 -1.53 12.55 -10.96
C GLY A 54 -1.41 11.52 -12.09
N VAL A 55 -1.92 10.30 -11.88
CA VAL A 55 -1.95 9.26 -12.93
C VAL A 55 -2.81 9.69 -14.12
N ALA A 56 -3.99 10.25 -13.88
CA ALA A 56 -4.88 10.71 -14.94
C ALA A 56 -4.20 11.80 -15.79
N LEU A 57 -3.49 12.73 -15.14
CA LEU A 57 -2.76 13.78 -15.85
C LEU A 57 -1.62 13.22 -16.71
N GLU A 58 -0.83 12.27 -16.19
CA GLU A 58 0.20 11.58 -17.00
C GLU A 58 -0.40 10.85 -18.21
N LEU A 59 -1.56 10.20 -18.05
CA LEU A 59 -2.28 9.53 -19.14
C LEU A 59 -2.85 10.48 -20.18
N LEU A 60 -3.25 11.69 -19.78
CA LEU A 60 -3.73 12.73 -20.69
C LEU A 60 -2.59 13.37 -21.49
N LEU A 61 -1.40 13.48 -20.88
CA LEU A 61 -0.24 14.15 -21.47
C LEU A 61 0.69 13.21 -22.23
N GLY A 62 0.67 11.91 -21.94
CA GLY A 62 1.53 10.89 -22.56
C GLY A 62 0.73 9.79 -23.24
N SER A 63 1.42 8.90 -23.97
CA SER A 63 0.74 7.74 -24.55
C SER A 63 0.36 6.73 -23.44
N PRO A 64 -0.90 6.25 -23.37
CA PRO A 64 -1.33 5.33 -22.32
C PRO A 64 -0.46 4.07 -22.22
N ALA A 65 -0.07 3.49 -23.35
CA ALA A 65 0.80 2.33 -23.39
C ALA A 65 2.17 2.57 -22.75
N ARG A 66 2.75 3.77 -22.90
CA ARG A 66 4.02 4.13 -22.26
C ARG A 66 3.83 4.41 -20.78
N VAL A 67 2.85 5.24 -20.43
CA VAL A 67 2.61 5.68 -19.05
C VAL A 67 2.26 4.49 -18.15
N LEU A 68 1.36 3.60 -18.60
CA LEU A 68 0.98 2.39 -17.85
C LEU A 68 2.11 1.37 -17.72
N SER A 69 3.16 1.48 -18.54
CA SER A 69 4.32 0.59 -18.46
C SER A 69 5.26 0.94 -17.30
N TYR A 70 5.13 2.11 -16.66
CA TYR A 70 5.95 2.48 -15.50
C TYR A 70 5.44 1.82 -14.22
N PHE A 71 6.37 1.25 -13.45
CA PHE A 71 6.06 0.68 -12.12
C PHE A 71 5.42 1.70 -11.19
N SER A 72 5.89 2.95 -11.25
CA SER A 72 5.37 4.06 -10.44
C SER A 72 3.91 4.36 -10.73
N VAL A 73 3.47 4.26 -12.00
CA VAL A 73 2.06 4.46 -12.38
C VAL A 73 1.19 3.33 -11.86
N GLN A 74 1.60 2.08 -12.10
CA GLN A 74 0.84 0.93 -11.62
C GLN A 74 0.72 0.93 -10.09
N THR A 75 1.80 1.32 -9.41
CA THR A 75 1.82 1.50 -7.95
C THR A 75 0.89 2.61 -7.50
N ASN A 76 0.87 3.77 -8.18
CA ASN A 76 -0.03 4.86 -7.82
C ASN A 76 -1.50 4.53 -8.08
N ILE A 77 -1.82 3.73 -9.11
CA ILE A 77 -3.17 3.20 -9.33
C ILE A 77 -3.58 2.29 -8.17
N LEU A 78 -2.72 1.32 -7.82
CA LEU A 78 -2.95 0.43 -6.67
C LEU A 78 -3.15 1.24 -5.39
N LEU A 79 -2.29 2.23 -5.17
CA LEU A 79 -2.35 3.10 -4.01
C LEU A 79 -3.66 3.88 -3.96
N ALA A 80 -4.09 4.47 -5.07
CA ALA A 80 -5.36 5.19 -5.15
C ALA A 80 -6.54 4.30 -4.73
N VAL A 81 -6.59 3.07 -5.25
CA VAL A 81 -7.63 2.09 -4.90
C VAL A 81 -7.55 1.71 -3.42
N VAL A 82 -6.38 1.32 -2.93
CA VAL A 82 -6.19 0.88 -1.54
C VAL A 82 -6.50 1.99 -0.54
N MET A 83 -6.09 3.24 -0.84
CA MET A 83 -6.36 4.39 0.01
C MET A 83 -7.84 4.80 -0.04
N LEU A 84 -8.50 4.73 -1.19
CA LEU A 84 -9.94 4.99 -1.31
C LEU A 84 -10.77 3.97 -0.52
N LEU A 85 -10.44 2.68 -0.64
CA LEU A 85 -11.09 1.62 0.13
C LEU A 85 -10.82 1.79 1.63
N SER A 86 -9.59 2.16 2.01
CA SER A 86 -9.23 2.43 3.40
C SER A 86 -9.99 3.63 3.96
N ALA A 87 -10.14 4.71 3.19
CA ALA A 87 -10.93 5.88 3.53
C ALA A 87 -12.40 5.51 3.76
N ALA A 88 -13.01 4.79 2.81
CA ALA A 88 -14.40 4.35 2.89
C ALA A 88 -14.67 3.45 4.11
N ARG A 89 -13.77 2.49 4.39
CA ARG A 89 -13.88 1.62 5.58
C ARG A 89 -13.70 2.40 6.87
N THR A 90 -12.77 3.36 6.91
CA THR A 90 -12.53 4.21 8.09
C THR A 90 -13.74 5.12 8.37
N TRP A 91 -14.34 5.70 7.33
CA TRP A 91 -15.54 6.53 7.43
C TRP A 91 -16.75 5.75 7.98
N ARG A 92 -16.93 4.52 7.49
CA ARG A 92 -18.02 3.62 7.90
C ARG A 92 -17.71 2.81 9.17
N ALA A 93 -16.60 3.07 9.85
CA ALA A 93 -16.10 2.32 11.00
C ALA A 93 -16.07 0.79 10.79
N ARG A 94 -15.72 0.35 9.58
CA ARG A 94 -15.56 -1.07 9.21
C ARG A 94 -14.15 -1.57 9.52
N ARG A 95 -13.99 -2.90 9.52
CA ARG A 95 -12.68 -3.56 9.69
C ARG A 95 -11.67 -3.00 8.67
N PRO A 96 -10.44 -2.67 9.09
CA PRO A 96 -9.39 -2.22 8.17
C PRO A 96 -9.12 -3.22 7.03
N LEU A 97 -8.45 -2.76 5.97
CA LEU A 97 -7.92 -3.66 4.95
C LEU A 97 -6.91 -4.66 5.55
N PRO A 98 -6.69 -5.82 4.91
CA PRO A 98 -5.66 -6.76 5.33
C PRO A 98 -4.28 -6.11 5.33
N SER A 99 -3.49 -6.37 6.37
CA SER A 99 -2.14 -5.78 6.53
C SER A 99 -1.18 -6.18 5.41
N ALA A 100 -1.38 -7.36 4.82
CA ALA A 100 -0.64 -7.80 3.64
C ALA A 100 -0.84 -6.87 2.45
N VAL A 101 -2.06 -6.34 2.23
CA VAL A 101 -2.36 -5.45 1.12
C VAL A 101 -1.80 -4.05 1.39
N THR A 102 -2.09 -3.49 2.57
CA THR A 102 -1.61 -2.15 2.93
C THR A 102 -0.08 -2.10 3.05
N GLY A 103 0.55 -3.18 3.53
CA GLY A 103 2.00 -3.33 3.61
C GLY A 103 2.66 -3.45 2.23
N ALA A 104 2.08 -4.22 1.30
CA ALA A 104 2.54 -4.28 -0.08
C ALA A 104 2.50 -2.89 -0.75
N THR A 105 1.38 -2.20 -0.61
CA THR A 105 1.20 -0.86 -1.16
C THR A 105 2.19 0.15 -0.58
N LEU A 106 2.42 0.11 0.75
CA LEU A 106 3.45 0.92 1.41
C LEU A 106 4.83 0.63 0.81
N LEU A 107 5.22 -0.64 0.73
CA LEU A 107 6.51 -1.05 0.16
C LEU A 107 6.67 -0.51 -1.26
N TYR A 108 5.69 -0.70 -2.14
CA TYR A 108 5.79 -0.25 -3.53
C TYR A 108 5.86 1.28 -3.64
N ALA A 109 5.13 2.01 -2.79
CA ALA A 109 5.22 3.47 -2.72
C ALA A 109 6.62 3.94 -2.30
N VAL A 110 7.22 3.30 -1.29
CA VAL A 110 8.58 3.63 -0.84
C VAL A 110 9.62 3.27 -1.89
N ILE A 111 9.48 2.11 -2.57
CA ILE A 111 10.36 1.75 -3.70
C ILE A 111 10.27 2.81 -4.80
N THR A 112 9.06 3.24 -5.15
CA THR A 112 8.83 4.27 -6.18
C THR A 112 9.55 5.57 -5.82
N ALA A 113 9.44 6.00 -4.55
CA ALA A 113 10.13 7.20 -4.06
C ALA A 113 11.65 7.04 -4.11
N LEU A 114 12.19 5.93 -3.60
CA LEU A 114 13.62 5.69 -3.53
C LEU A 114 14.24 5.59 -4.93
N VAL A 115 13.62 4.82 -5.83
CA VAL A 115 14.09 4.70 -7.22
C VAL A 115 14.07 6.07 -7.90
N TYR A 116 13.03 6.87 -7.69
CA TYR A 116 12.99 8.22 -8.26
C TYR A 116 14.13 9.09 -7.72
N HIS A 117 14.25 9.25 -6.40
CA HIS A 117 15.22 10.19 -5.81
C HIS A 117 16.67 9.73 -5.96
N LEU A 118 16.94 8.42 -5.90
CA LEU A 118 18.30 7.90 -5.94
C LEU A 118 18.78 7.61 -7.36
N LEU A 119 17.89 7.22 -8.28
CA LEU A 119 18.29 6.73 -9.60
C LEU A 119 17.79 7.57 -10.78
N LEU A 120 16.72 8.37 -10.62
CA LEU A 120 16.05 9.05 -11.74
C LEU A 120 16.05 10.58 -11.67
N ALA A 121 16.05 11.17 -10.47
CA ALA A 121 15.88 12.61 -10.28
C ALA A 121 17.02 13.44 -10.89
N HIS A 122 18.20 12.83 -11.07
CA HIS A 122 19.41 13.47 -11.56
C HIS A 122 19.92 12.89 -12.89
N THR A 123 19.07 12.18 -13.65
CA THR A 123 19.46 11.65 -14.96
C THR A 123 19.58 12.75 -16.02
N THR A 124 20.45 12.53 -17.00
CA THR A 124 20.56 13.34 -18.21
C THR A 124 20.30 12.43 -19.42
N PRO A 125 19.23 12.65 -20.21
CA PRO A 125 18.21 13.70 -20.07
C PRO A 125 17.32 13.51 -18.81
N PRO A 126 16.61 14.57 -18.38
CA PRO A 126 15.71 14.55 -17.24
C PRO A 126 14.66 13.45 -17.35
N PHE A 127 14.37 12.77 -16.24
CA PHE A 127 13.35 11.72 -16.21
C PHE A 127 11.96 12.25 -16.57
N SER A 128 11.30 11.58 -17.51
CA SER A 128 9.94 11.91 -17.96
C SER A 128 9.14 10.65 -18.26
N MET A 129 7.89 10.62 -17.80
CA MET A 129 6.98 9.50 -18.01
C MET A 129 6.14 9.65 -19.29
N THR A 130 5.98 10.88 -19.78
CA THR A 130 5.28 11.19 -21.04
C THR A 130 6.18 11.12 -22.26
N GLY A 131 7.50 11.09 -22.07
CA GLY A 131 8.48 11.11 -23.16
C GLY A 131 8.94 12.49 -23.58
N ALA A 132 8.61 13.53 -22.80
CA ALA A 132 9.18 14.85 -22.98
C ALA A 132 10.72 14.78 -22.88
N THR A 133 11.41 15.38 -23.86
CA THR A 133 12.87 15.41 -23.94
C THR A 133 13.49 16.63 -23.24
N THR A 134 12.65 17.58 -22.84
CA THR A 134 13.05 18.77 -22.06
C THR A 134 12.59 18.62 -20.62
N ALA A 135 13.41 19.05 -19.66
CA ALA A 135 12.97 19.19 -18.29
C ALA A 135 11.78 20.14 -18.25
N PRO A 136 10.62 19.74 -17.70
CA PRO A 136 9.58 20.71 -17.41
C PRO A 136 10.16 21.72 -16.42
N ALA A 137 10.00 23.02 -16.71
CA ALA A 137 10.44 24.03 -15.75
C ALA A 137 9.73 23.80 -14.41
N ARG A 138 10.36 24.17 -13.29
CA ARG A 138 9.86 23.87 -11.92
C ARG A 138 8.43 24.37 -11.65
N TRP A 139 7.94 25.32 -12.44
CA TRP A 139 6.58 25.88 -12.35
C TRP A 139 5.56 25.17 -13.26
N HIS A 140 5.97 24.25 -14.14
CA HIS A 140 5.08 23.50 -15.02
C HIS A 140 4.39 22.34 -14.27
N GLY A 141 3.13 22.07 -14.65
CA GLY A 141 2.33 20.99 -14.07
C GLY A 141 3.01 19.61 -14.11
N GLN A 142 3.80 19.31 -15.13
CA GLN A 142 4.51 18.02 -15.25
C GLN A 142 5.57 17.83 -14.15
N TRP A 143 6.31 18.89 -13.77
CA TRP A 143 7.26 18.81 -12.66
C TRP A 143 6.52 18.56 -11.34
N ALA A 144 5.41 19.30 -11.13
CA ALA A 144 4.59 19.13 -9.93
C ALA A 144 4.01 17.71 -9.84
N THR A 145 3.52 17.13 -10.94
CA THR A 145 3.03 15.75 -10.98
C THR A 145 4.12 14.75 -10.59
N LEU A 146 5.33 14.90 -11.13
CA LEU A 146 6.45 14.03 -10.76
C LEU A 146 6.74 14.10 -9.25
N GLN A 147 6.79 15.31 -8.66
CA GLN A 147 7.01 15.47 -7.22
C GLN A 147 5.84 14.94 -6.38
N ILE A 148 4.60 15.12 -6.84
CA ILE A 148 3.42 14.59 -6.15
C ILE A 148 3.49 13.06 -6.11
N LEU A 149 3.70 12.43 -7.26
CA LEU A 149 3.67 10.96 -7.41
C LEU A 149 4.86 10.24 -6.76
N HIS A 150 6.03 10.89 -6.67
CA HIS A 150 7.26 10.26 -6.18
C HIS A 150 7.75 10.78 -4.83
N THR A 151 7.22 11.89 -4.33
CA THR A 151 7.66 12.51 -3.07
C THR A 151 6.50 12.68 -2.10
N VAL A 152 5.51 13.50 -2.45
CA VAL A 152 4.41 13.89 -1.54
C VAL A 152 3.57 12.68 -1.17
N ILE A 153 3.15 11.90 -2.16
CA ILE A 153 2.28 10.75 -1.95
C ILE A 153 3.00 9.66 -1.15
N PRO A 154 4.19 9.17 -1.52
CA PRO A 154 4.92 8.19 -0.71
C PRO A 154 5.15 8.66 0.73
N ALA A 155 5.50 9.94 0.94
CA ALA A 155 5.65 10.49 2.28
C ALA A 155 4.33 10.45 3.08
N ALA A 156 3.21 10.85 2.45
CA ALA A 156 1.89 10.80 3.08
C ALA A 156 1.46 9.38 3.45
N VAL A 157 1.80 8.38 2.63
CA VAL A 157 1.52 6.96 2.89
C VAL A 157 2.36 6.43 4.06
N VAL A 158 3.64 6.81 4.13
CA VAL A 158 4.50 6.47 5.28
C VAL A 158 3.95 7.11 6.55
N LEU A 159 3.47 8.36 6.49
CA LEU A 159 2.82 9.03 7.63
C LEU A 159 1.52 8.34 8.05
N ASP A 160 0.65 7.92 7.11
CA ASP A 160 -0.55 7.14 7.41
C ASP A 160 -0.20 5.83 8.13
N TRP A 161 0.82 5.14 7.63
CA TRP A 161 1.28 3.90 8.24
C TRP A 161 1.81 4.16 9.65
N LEU A 162 2.75 5.10 9.84
CA LEU A 162 3.38 5.38 11.13
C LEU A 162 2.40 5.87 12.19
N LEU A 163 1.48 6.77 11.84
CA LEU A 163 0.68 7.52 12.81
C LEU A 163 -0.75 7.00 12.94
N LEU A 164 -1.33 6.42 11.89
CA LEU A 164 -2.77 6.17 11.78
C LEU A 164 -3.13 4.68 11.73
N THR A 165 -2.13 3.80 11.59
CA THR A 165 -2.30 2.35 11.50
C THR A 165 -1.78 1.65 12.77
N PRO A 166 -2.46 0.61 13.29
CA PRO A 166 -1.95 -0.16 14.42
C PRO A 166 -0.62 -0.84 14.09
N SER A 167 0.29 -0.94 15.05
CA SER A 167 1.59 -1.65 14.94
C SER A 167 1.43 -3.18 14.99
N ALA A 168 2.54 -3.87 14.70
CA ALA A 168 2.71 -5.32 14.76
C ALA A 168 1.67 -6.12 13.95
N ARG A 169 1.42 -5.68 12.71
CA ARG A 169 0.51 -6.36 11.76
C ARG A 169 1.21 -6.89 10.51
N LEU A 170 2.43 -6.46 10.22
CA LEU A 170 3.19 -6.93 9.04
C LEU A 170 3.99 -8.19 9.37
N HIS A 171 4.04 -9.19 8.50
CA HIS A 171 4.78 -10.42 8.79
C HIS A 171 5.85 -10.71 7.73
N LEU A 172 6.95 -11.35 8.11
CA LEU A 172 8.02 -11.73 7.17
C LEU A 172 7.53 -12.64 6.04
N ARG A 173 6.52 -13.49 6.29
CA ARG A 173 5.86 -14.29 5.25
C ARG A 173 5.23 -13.41 4.16
N GLN A 174 4.71 -12.24 4.54
CA GLN A 174 4.16 -11.27 3.59
C GLN A 174 5.28 -10.61 2.79
N ALA A 175 6.43 -10.31 3.40
CA ALA A 175 7.58 -9.70 2.72
C ALA A 175 8.06 -10.53 1.51
N ALA A 176 8.13 -11.86 1.66
CA ALA A 176 8.44 -12.74 0.54
C ALA A 176 7.36 -12.71 -0.56
N ALA A 177 6.09 -12.73 -0.18
CA ALA A 177 4.97 -12.65 -1.13
C ALA A 177 4.91 -11.30 -1.87
N TRP A 178 5.32 -10.20 -1.23
CA TRP A 178 5.36 -8.87 -1.84
C TRP A 178 6.39 -8.78 -2.97
N LEU A 179 7.42 -9.63 -3.00
CA LEU A 179 8.37 -9.68 -4.11
C LEU A 179 7.75 -10.22 -5.40
N LEU A 180 6.63 -10.94 -5.33
CA LEU A 180 6.01 -11.53 -6.51
C LEU A 180 5.65 -10.46 -7.54
N TYR A 181 5.17 -9.29 -7.10
CA TYR A 181 4.78 -8.22 -8.01
C TYR A 181 5.97 -7.49 -8.66
N PRO A 182 7.02 -7.04 -7.93
CA PRO A 182 8.24 -6.54 -8.55
C PRO A 182 8.89 -7.53 -9.51
N LEU A 183 8.88 -8.83 -9.20
CA LEU A 183 9.39 -9.87 -10.10
C LEU A 183 8.52 -10.01 -11.35
N ALA A 184 7.20 -10.02 -11.21
CA ALA A 184 6.28 -10.02 -12.34
C ALA A 184 6.44 -8.77 -13.21
N TYR A 185 6.66 -7.61 -12.58
CA TYR A 185 6.94 -6.36 -13.29
C TYR A 185 8.26 -6.42 -14.05
N LEU A 186 9.32 -6.98 -13.46
CA LEU A 186 10.60 -7.18 -14.13
C LEU A 186 10.44 -8.08 -15.36
N ALA A 187 9.69 -9.19 -15.23
CA ALA A 187 9.38 -10.06 -16.37
C ALA A 187 8.61 -9.30 -17.46
N PHE A 188 7.57 -8.56 -17.10
CA PHE A 188 6.82 -7.69 -18.03
C PHE A 188 7.73 -6.67 -18.72
N TYR A 189 8.60 -5.99 -17.97
CA TYR A 189 9.53 -4.99 -18.48
C TYR A 189 10.47 -5.58 -19.54
N LEU A 190 11.06 -6.75 -19.28
CA LEU A 190 11.97 -7.43 -20.19
C LEU A 190 11.25 -7.98 -21.43
N ILE A 191 10.08 -8.60 -21.25
CA ILE A 191 9.25 -9.13 -22.35
C ILE A 191 8.80 -7.99 -23.26
N ARG A 192 8.32 -6.87 -22.69
CA ARG A 192 7.93 -5.68 -23.46
C ARG A 192 9.09 -5.18 -24.32
N ALA A 193 10.31 -5.14 -23.78
CA ALA A 193 11.49 -4.68 -24.53
C ALA A 193 11.84 -5.58 -25.74
N MET A 194 11.41 -6.85 -25.75
CA MET A 194 11.58 -7.77 -26.88
C MET A 194 10.65 -7.43 -28.06
N PHE A 195 9.45 -6.90 -27.78
CA PHE A 195 8.47 -6.51 -28.79
C PHE A 195 8.69 -5.11 -29.37
N LEU A 196 9.55 -4.30 -28.76
CA LEU A 196 9.87 -2.95 -29.24
C LEU A 196 11.13 -2.96 -30.10
N ALA A 197 11.09 -2.23 -31.22
CA ALA A 197 12.23 -2.04 -32.10
C ALA A 197 13.43 -1.42 -31.35
N PRO A 198 14.69 -1.79 -31.68
CA PRO A 198 15.88 -1.25 -31.03
C PRO A 198 16.00 0.28 -31.07
N SER A 199 15.45 0.93 -32.11
CA SER A 199 15.42 2.38 -32.28
C SER A 199 14.34 3.07 -31.44
N ASN A 200 13.45 2.34 -30.77
CA ASN A 200 12.38 2.93 -30.00
C ASN A 200 12.91 3.50 -28.67
N PRO A 201 12.81 4.82 -28.42
CA PRO A 201 13.31 5.44 -27.19
C PRO A 201 12.52 5.03 -25.94
N ALA A 202 11.38 4.35 -26.09
CA ALA A 202 10.59 3.79 -25.01
C ALA A 202 10.87 2.29 -24.78
N ARG A 203 11.87 1.69 -25.44
CA ARG A 203 12.23 0.28 -25.28
C ARG A 203 12.62 -0.04 -23.84
N TYR A 204 13.54 0.74 -23.28
CA TYR A 204 13.94 0.69 -21.87
C TYR A 204 13.50 1.97 -21.16
N LEU A 205 12.57 1.86 -20.23
CA LEU A 205 12.03 3.01 -19.49
C LEU A 205 12.88 3.43 -18.30
N TYR A 206 13.84 2.57 -17.92
CA TYR A 206 14.72 2.75 -16.78
C TYR A 206 16.16 2.58 -17.25
N PRO A 207 17.00 3.64 -17.18
CA PRO A 207 18.38 3.58 -17.65
C PRO A 207 19.19 2.47 -16.96
N PHE A 208 18.97 2.27 -15.65
CA PHE A 208 19.68 1.26 -14.85
C PHE A 208 19.32 -0.20 -15.21
N LEU A 209 18.26 -0.44 -15.99
CA LEU A 209 17.88 -1.76 -16.52
C LEU A 209 18.07 -1.84 -18.05
N ASP A 210 18.70 -0.84 -18.65
CA ASP A 210 18.92 -0.81 -20.10
C ASP A 210 20.01 -1.82 -20.50
N ALA A 211 19.57 -2.94 -21.08
CA ALA A 211 20.47 -3.98 -21.58
C ALA A 211 21.22 -3.56 -22.86
N GLY A 212 20.74 -2.54 -23.58
CA GLY A 212 21.48 -1.94 -24.69
C GLY A 212 22.68 -1.11 -24.21
N ALA A 213 22.52 -0.39 -23.09
CA ALA A 213 23.59 0.42 -22.49
C ALA A 213 24.57 -0.42 -21.65
N HIS A 214 24.08 -1.38 -20.86
CA HIS A 214 24.88 -2.14 -19.89
C HIS A 214 25.23 -3.57 -20.33
N GLY A 215 24.67 -4.03 -21.45
CA GLY A 215 24.66 -5.45 -21.81
C GLY A 215 23.76 -6.28 -20.90
N TYR A 216 23.46 -7.51 -21.31
CA TYR A 216 22.58 -8.41 -20.55
C TYR A 216 23.12 -8.76 -19.16
N ARG A 217 24.46 -8.94 -19.02
CA ARG A 217 25.09 -9.24 -17.74
C ARG A 217 24.96 -8.08 -16.75
N GLY A 218 25.21 -6.85 -17.20
CA GLY A 218 25.09 -5.65 -16.37
C GLY A 218 23.63 -5.39 -15.96
N ALA A 219 22.70 -5.48 -16.91
CA ALA A 219 21.28 -5.33 -16.62
C ALA A 219 20.77 -6.38 -15.61
N LEU A 220 21.21 -7.63 -15.72
CA LEU A 220 20.86 -8.69 -14.76
C LEU A 220 21.44 -8.41 -13.37
N ALA A 221 22.70 -7.98 -13.29
CA ALA A 221 23.33 -7.62 -12.02
C ALA A 221 22.59 -6.47 -11.32
N ASN A 222 22.21 -5.42 -12.08
CA ASN A 222 21.41 -4.31 -11.55
C ASN A 222 20.03 -4.77 -11.09
N ALA A 223 19.36 -5.65 -11.84
CA ALA A 223 18.07 -6.22 -11.47
C ALA A 223 18.16 -7.04 -10.17
N LEU A 224 19.21 -7.85 -10.01
CA LEU A 224 19.45 -8.64 -8.79
C LEU A 224 19.71 -7.73 -7.58
N LEU A 225 20.57 -6.71 -7.75
CA LEU A 225 20.86 -5.75 -6.69
C LEU A 225 19.60 -5.01 -6.24
N LEU A 226 18.79 -4.56 -7.20
CA LEU A 226 17.51 -3.90 -6.92
C LEU A 226 16.53 -4.86 -6.22
N GLY A 227 16.45 -6.11 -6.66
CA GLY A 227 15.62 -7.14 -6.02
C GLY A 227 16.02 -7.40 -4.57
N LEU A 228 17.32 -7.49 -4.29
CA LEU A 228 17.83 -7.66 -2.93
C LEU A 228 17.57 -6.43 -2.06
N ALA A 229 17.74 -5.22 -2.60
CA ALA A 229 17.42 -3.98 -1.91
C ALA A 229 15.92 -3.88 -1.57
N ILE A 230 15.05 -4.26 -2.50
CA ILE A 230 13.60 -4.32 -2.28
C ILE A 230 13.26 -5.31 -1.16
N TYR A 231 13.89 -6.49 -1.15
CA TYR A 231 13.68 -7.47 -0.08
C TYR A 231 14.16 -6.96 1.27
N GLY A 232 15.36 -6.36 1.33
CA GLY A 232 15.88 -5.73 2.54
C GLY A 232 14.95 -4.63 3.07
N LEU A 233 14.40 -3.80 2.18
CA LEU A 233 13.41 -2.79 2.53
C LEU A 233 12.10 -3.40 3.07
N ALA A 234 11.63 -4.50 2.47
CA ALA A 234 10.45 -5.21 2.96
C ALA A 234 10.65 -5.74 4.39
N VAL A 235 11.82 -6.34 4.66
CA VAL A 235 12.21 -6.80 6.01
C VAL A 235 12.32 -5.62 6.98
N LEU A 236 12.93 -4.51 6.55
CA LEU A 236 13.05 -3.29 7.36
C LEU A 236 11.67 -2.74 7.76
N LEU A 237 10.73 -2.65 6.82
CA LEU A 237 9.37 -2.19 7.11
C LEU A 237 8.65 -3.13 8.10
N VAL A 238 8.83 -4.44 7.98
CA VAL A 238 8.28 -5.41 8.95
C VAL A 238 8.88 -5.20 10.33
N ALA A 239 10.21 -5.01 10.43
CA ALA A 239 10.90 -4.76 11.69
C ALA A 239 10.41 -3.45 12.34
N LEU A 240 10.35 -2.36 11.58
CA LEU A 240 9.85 -1.06 12.05
C LEU A 240 8.38 -1.12 12.51
N ASP A 241 7.55 -1.94 11.85
CA ASP A 241 6.16 -2.14 12.26
C ASP A 241 6.05 -2.80 13.65
N HIS A 242 7.04 -3.62 14.03
CA HIS A 242 7.10 -4.31 15.32
C HIS A 242 7.71 -3.44 16.42
N THR A 243 8.65 -2.56 16.09
CA THR A 243 9.32 -1.72 17.10
C THR A 243 8.55 -0.46 17.43
N ARG A 244 7.66 0.02 16.53
CA ARG A 244 6.93 1.27 16.77
C ARG A 244 5.86 1.11 17.86
N PRO A 245 5.68 2.12 18.74
CA PRO A 245 4.60 2.13 19.70
C PRO A 245 3.24 2.25 18.99
N THR A 246 2.21 1.57 19.50
CA THR A 246 0.86 1.63 18.92
C THR A 246 0.25 3.02 19.17
N PRO A 247 -0.02 3.84 18.14
CA PRO A 247 -0.60 5.18 18.37
C PRO A 247 -2.04 5.10 18.88
N VAL A 248 -2.71 3.96 18.69
CA VAL A 248 -4.03 3.68 19.24
C VAL A 248 -3.87 2.92 20.56
N ARG A 249 -3.62 3.65 21.65
CA ARG A 249 -3.76 3.09 23.00
C ARG A 249 -5.19 2.54 23.13
N ARG A 250 -5.35 1.23 23.37
CA ARG A 250 -6.60 0.72 23.95
C ARG A 250 -6.77 1.46 25.26
N ARG A 251 -7.77 2.32 25.39
CA ARG A 251 -8.31 2.61 26.72
C ARG A 251 -8.86 1.27 27.18
N VAL A 252 -8.08 0.59 28.03
CA VAL A 252 -8.57 -0.50 28.89
C VAL A 252 -9.50 0.14 29.90
#